data_AF-A0A975B2N6-F1
#
_entry.id   AF-A0A975B2N6-F1
#
_cell.length_a   1.000
_cell.length_b   1.000
_cell.length_c   1.000
_cell.angle_alpha   90.00
_cell.angle_beta   90.00
_cell.angle_gamma   90.00
#
_symmetry.space_group_name_H-M   'P 1'
#
loop_
_entity.id
_entity.type
_entity.pdbx_description
1 polymer ?
#
loop_
_entity_poly.entity_id
_entity_poly.type
_entity_poly.pdbx_seq_one_letter_code
_entity_poly.pdbx_strand_id
1 'polypeptide(L)'
;MQKSERVLESANNNLKNAQEALESSYTQLQNIHTPKSGTISEFLSSRTLLDSQRSLIKHNEEWVDFAKNEIRAAKERLKLDMIEFEKFNYLDVQEIKMMIKLQKVKESKELDDIALITYDNKRNIEEAS
;
A
#
# COMPACT_ATOMS: atom_id res chain seq x y z
N MET A 1 -4.41 2.82 -3.52
CA MET A 1 -3.10 3.26 -2.98
C MET A 1 -3.04 3.36 -1.45
N GLN A 2 -3.53 4.41 -0.78
CA GLN A 2 -3.36 4.50 0.70
C GLN A 2 -3.96 3.31 1.47
N LYS A 3 -5.09 2.79 1.00
CA LYS A 3 -5.70 1.57 1.55
C LYS A 3 -4.83 0.33 1.34
N SER A 4 -4.25 0.17 0.15
CA SER A 4 -3.37 -0.98 -0.17
C SER A 4 -2.03 -0.91 0.58
N GLU A 5 -1.50 0.29 0.83
CA GLU A 5 -0.31 0.50 1.67
C GLU A 5 -0.56 0.06 3.11
N ARG A 6 -1.68 0.48 3.71
CA ARG A 6 -2.07 0.04 5.07
C ARG A 6 -2.26 -1.48 5.15
N VAL A 7 -2.82 -2.09 4.10
CA VAL A 7 -2.96 -3.56 4.04
C VAL A 7 -1.58 -4.23 4.02
N LEU A 8 -0.63 -3.71 3.23
CA LEU A 8 0.73 -4.23 3.20
C LEU A 8 1.44 -4.06 4.56
N GLU A 9 1.28 -2.90 5.19
CA GLU A 9 1.81 -2.64 6.53
C GLU A 9 1.24 -3.63 7.56
N SER A 10 -0.08 -3.83 7.57
CA SER A 10 -0.73 -4.80 8.45
C SER A 10 -0.24 -6.24 8.18
N ALA A 11 -0.05 -6.62 6.91
CA ALA A 11 0.47 -7.94 6.55
C ALA A 11 1.92 -8.14 7.01
N ASN A 12 2.75 -7.11 6.93
CA ASN A 12 4.12 -7.13 7.47
C ASN A 12 4.12 -7.30 9.00
N ASN A 13 3.24 -6.58 9.70
CA ASN A 13 3.08 -6.73 11.15
C ASN A 13 2.59 -8.14 11.52
N ASN A 14 1.67 -8.71 10.74
CA ASN A 14 1.21 -10.09 10.94
C ASN A 14 2.35 -11.11 10.81
N LEU A 15 3.18 -11.00 9.76
CA LEU A 15 4.35 -11.86 9.58
C LEU A 15 5.33 -11.72 10.75
N LYS A 16 5.62 -10.49 11.17
CA LYS A 16 6.51 -10.25 12.30
C LYS A 16 6.00 -10.96 13.57
N ASN A 17 4.72 -10.77 13.88
CA ASN A 17 4.10 -11.42 15.05
C ASN A 17 4.15 -12.95 14.94
N ALA A 18 3.91 -13.51 13.76
CA ALA A 18 3.98 -14.94 13.52
C ALA A 18 5.41 -15.49 13.73
N GLN A 19 6.43 -14.75 13.28
CA GLN A 19 7.83 -15.11 13.48
C GLN A 19 8.23 -15.06 14.96
N GLU A 20 7.83 -14.00 15.68
CA GLU A 20 8.06 -13.86 17.13
C GLU A 20 7.37 -14.99 17.92
N ALA A 21 6.14 -15.37 17.54
CA ALA A 21 5.42 -16.47 18.16
C ALA A 21 6.12 -17.82 17.92
N LEU A 22 6.63 -18.04 16.70
CA LEU A 22 7.39 -19.24 16.36
C LEU A 22 8.70 -19.33 17.15
N GLU A 23 9.46 -18.23 17.23
CA GLU A 23 10.70 -18.15 18.01
C GLU A 23 10.45 -18.40 19.51
N SER A 24 9.40 -17.79 20.06
CA SER A 24 8.96 -18.04 21.44
C SER A 24 8.60 -19.52 21.64
N SER A 25 7.97 -20.16 20.66
CA SER A 25 7.62 -21.58 20.74
C SER A 25 8.84 -22.49 20.74
N TYR A 26 9.87 -22.17 19.96
CA TYR A 26 11.14 -22.88 19.99
C TYR A 26 11.87 -22.68 21.32
N THR A 27 11.85 -21.46 21.86
CA THR A 27 12.43 -21.14 23.17
C THR A 27 11.74 -21.93 24.29
N GLN A 28 10.41 -21.98 24.29
CA GLN A 28 9.63 -22.76 25.25
C GLN A 28 9.93 -24.27 25.15
N LEU A 29 10.11 -24.80 23.93
CA LEU A 29 10.48 -26.20 23.75
C LEU A 29 11.82 -26.54 24.41
N GLN A 30 12.82 -25.66 24.30
CA GLN A 30 14.13 -25.85 24.94
C GLN A 30 14.05 -25.90 26.47
N ASN A 31 13.06 -25.21 27.05
CA ASN A 31 12.85 -25.16 28.50
C ASN A 31 12.07 -26.37 29.04
N ILE A 32 11.54 -27.25 28.18
CA ILE A 32 10.86 -28.47 28.62
C ILE A 32 11.91 -29.55 28.95
N HIS A 33 12.03 -29.86 30.23
CA HIS A 33 12.89 -30.94 30.70
C HIS A 33 12.11 -32.24 30.91
N THR A 34 12.64 -33.34 30.39
CA THR A 34 12.12 -34.68 30.67
C THR A 34 12.67 -35.18 32.01
N PRO A 35 11.82 -35.65 32.94
CA PRO A 35 12.28 -36.20 34.21
C PRO A 35 13.12 -37.47 33.95
N LYS A 36 14.31 -37.54 34.54
CA LYS A 36 15.22 -38.71 34.47
C LYS A 36 14.93 -39.76 35.56
N SER A 37 14.18 -39.36 36.57
CA SER A 37 13.72 -40.17 37.69
C SER A 37 12.42 -39.56 38.22
N GLY A 38 11.61 -40.34 38.95
CA GLY A 38 10.34 -39.88 39.50
C GLY A 38 9.19 -40.85 39.23
N THR A 39 7.97 -40.35 39.35
CA THR A 39 6.74 -41.10 39.13
C THR A 39 6.39 -41.17 37.64
N ILE A 40 5.67 -42.23 37.24
CA ILE A 40 5.21 -42.38 35.84
C ILE A 40 4.31 -41.22 35.40
N SER A 41 3.56 -40.64 36.35
CA SER A 41 2.67 -39.49 36.11
C SER A 41 3.45 -38.27 35.62
N GLU A 42 4.60 -37.96 36.22
CA GLU A 42 5.47 -36.85 35.84
C GLU A 42 6.08 -37.04 34.44
N PHE A 43 6.41 -38.28 34.09
CA PHE A 43 6.88 -38.60 32.74
C PHE A 43 5.77 -38.41 31.70
N LEU A 44 4.56 -38.88 31.97
CA LEU A 44 3.41 -38.75 31.07
C LEU A 44 2.99 -37.29 30.87
N SER A 45 3.06 -36.47 31.93
CA SER A 45 2.76 -35.03 31.82
C SER A 45 3.81 -34.29 30.99
N SER A 46 5.10 -34.57 31.21
CA SER A 46 6.21 -34.01 30.40
C SER A 46 6.08 -34.40 28.93
N ARG A 47 5.72 -35.65 28.63
CA ARG A 47 5.47 -36.11 27.26
C ARG A 47 4.31 -35.37 26.61
N THR A 48 3.19 -35.24 27.31
CA THR A 48 2.02 -34.49 26.82
C THR A 48 2.39 -33.03 26.53
N LEU A 49 3.19 -32.40 27.39
CA LEU A 49 3.67 -31.04 27.19
C LEU A 49 4.57 -30.92 25.95
N LEU A 50 5.49 -31.87 25.74
CA LEU A 50 6.34 -31.90 24.54
C LEU A 50 5.52 -32.06 23.25
N ASP A 51 4.54 -32.96 23.25
CA ASP A 51 3.69 -33.22 22.08
C ASP A 51 2.80 -32.01 21.76
N SER A 52 2.28 -31.33 22.80
CA SER A 52 1.57 -30.05 22.66
C SER A 52 2.47 -28.97 22.07
N GLN A 53 3.69 -28.82 22.60
CA GLN A 53 4.63 -27.79 22.13
C GLN A 53 5.04 -28.02 20.67
N ARG A 54 5.26 -29.26 20.26
CA ARG A 54 5.53 -29.62 18.86
C ARG A 54 4.37 -29.27 17.94
N SER A 55 3.14 -29.52 18.39
CA SER A 55 1.93 -29.18 17.65
C SER A 55 1.79 -27.66 17.48
N LEU A 56 2.10 -26.90 18.53
CA LEU A 56 2.11 -25.44 18.50
C LEU A 56 3.17 -24.88 17.53
N ILE A 57 4.39 -25.45 17.54
CA ILE A 57 5.44 -25.06 16.59
C ILE A 57 4.97 -25.28 15.16
N LYS A 58 4.43 -26.46 14.85
CA LYS A 58 3.92 -26.75 13.51
C LYS A 58 2.83 -25.76 13.07
N HIS A 59 1.91 -25.43 13.97
CA HIS A 59 0.88 -24.42 13.69
C HIS A 59 1.49 -23.04 13.39
N ASN A 60 2.49 -22.62 14.17
CA ASN A 60 3.17 -21.34 13.97
C ASN A 60 4.00 -21.32 12.67
N GLU A 61 4.58 -22.44 12.25
CA GLU A 61 5.23 -22.57 10.94
C GLU A 61 4.23 -22.39 9.80
N GLU A 62 3.09 -23.07 9.87
CA GLU A 62 1.99 -22.92 8.91
C GLU A 62 1.47 -21.47 8.88
N TRP A 63 1.36 -20.82 10.04
CA TRP A 63 0.95 -19.42 10.13
C TRP A 63 1.98 -18.46 9.51
N VAL A 64 3.28 -18.68 9.74
CA VAL A 64 4.34 -17.89 9.10
C VAL A 64 4.26 -18.01 7.57
N ASP A 65 4.04 -19.20 7.04
CA ASP A 65 3.92 -19.40 5.59
C ASP A 65 2.64 -18.79 5.02
N PHE A 66 1.54 -18.83 5.76
CA PHE A 66 0.33 -18.08 5.42
C PHE A 66 0.60 -16.57 5.36
N ALA A 67 1.22 -16.00 6.39
CA ALA A 67 1.51 -14.56 6.45
C ALA A 67 2.48 -14.11 5.34
N LYS A 68 3.45 -14.94 4.95
CA LYS A 68 4.30 -14.67 3.76
C LYS A 68 3.48 -14.58 2.47
N ASN A 69 2.50 -15.46 2.31
CA ASN A 69 1.60 -15.45 1.15
C ASN A 69 0.72 -14.20 1.14
N GLU A 70 0.20 -13.77 2.30
CA GLU A 70 -0.54 -12.52 2.43
C GLU A 70 0.28 -11.30 2.00
N ILE A 71 1.54 -11.21 2.43
CA ILE A 71 2.44 -10.12 2.01
C ILE A 71 2.63 -10.12 0.50
N ARG A 72 2.82 -11.29 -0.12
CA ARG A 72 2.97 -11.40 -1.58
C ARG A 72 1.74 -10.86 -2.29
N ALA A 73 0.54 -11.29 -1.88
CA ALA A 73 -0.71 -10.81 -2.45
C ALA A 73 -0.92 -9.30 -2.24
N ALA A 74 -0.60 -8.79 -1.05
CA ALA A 74 -0.70 -7.36 -0.73
C ALA A 74 0.26 -6.51 -1.59
N LYS A 75 1.49 -6.99 -1.84
CA LYS A 75 2.46 -6.33 -2.73
C LYS A 75 1.97 -6.28 -4.17
N GLU A 76 1.43 -7.37 -4.68
CA GLU A 76 0.85 -7.42 -6.02
C GLU A 76 -0.31 -6.44 -6.16
N ARG A 77 -1.19 -6.39 -5.15
CA ARG A 77 -2.30 -5.45 -5.14
C ARG A 77 -1.83 -4.00 -5.11
N LEU A 78 -0.86 -3.68 -4.25
CA LEU A 78 -0.29 -2.34 -4.18
C LEU A 78 0.31 -1.91 -5.52
N LYS A 79 1.01 -2.81 -6.21
CA LYS A 79 1.59 -2.54 -7.53
C LYS A 79 0.51 -2.17 -8.56
N LEU A 80 -0.61 -2.91 -8.58
CA LEU A 80 -1.73 -2.60 -9.47
C LEU A 80 -2.34 -1.23 -9.15
N ASP A 81 -2.62 -0.98 -7.88
CA ASP A 81 -3.15 0.29 -7.39
C ASP A 81 -2.22 1.48 -7.74
N MET A 82 -0.90 1.31 -7.72
CA MET A 82 0.07 2.33 -8.14
C MET A 82 0.01 2.62 -9.63
N ILE A 83 -0.06 1.56 -10.47
CA ILE A 83 -0.17 1.72 -11.93
C ILE A 83 -1.45 2.48 -12.29
N GLU A 84 -2.57 2.16 -11.63
CA GLU A 84 -3.84 2.87 -11.85
C GLU A 84 -3.74 4.33 -11.44
N PHE A 85 -3.11 4.63 -10.31
CA PHE A 85 -2.88 5.99 -9.85
C PHE A 85 -2.02 6.80 -10.84
N GLU A 86 -0.93 6.23 -11.34
CA GLU A 86 -0.07 6.88 -12.34
C GLU A 86 -0.80 7.15 -13.66
N LYS A 87 -1.63 6.20 -14.11
CA LYS A 87 -2.49 6.39 -15.30
C LYS A 87 -3.45 7.55 -15.13
N PHE A 88 -4.10 7.63 -13.97
CA PHE A 88 -5.02 8.72 -13.65
C PHE A 88 -4.30 10.08 -13.67
N ASN A 89 -3.17 10.19 -12.96
CA ASN A 89 -2.36 11.41 -12.94
C ASN A 89 -1.91 11.84 -14.35
N TYR A 90 -1.56 10.88 -15.21
CA TYR A 90 -1.19 11.18 -16.58
C TYR A 90 -2.35 11.80 -17.36
N LEU A 91 -3.55 11.23 -17.25
CA LEU A 91 -4.75 11.75 -17.92
C LEU A 91 -5.10 13.15 -17.41
N ASP A 92 -5.08 13.37 -16.09
CA ASP A 92 -5.33 14.68 -15.48
C ASP A 92 -4.38 15.75 -16.03
N VAL A 93 -3.09 15.43 -16.15
CA VAL A 93 -2.09 16.37 -16.71
C VAL A 93 -2.40 16.68 -18.18
N GLN A 94 -2.89 15.73 -18.96
CA GLN A 94 -3.29 15.97 -20.36
C GLN A 94 -4.53 16.85 -20.45
N GLU A 95 -5.53 16.61 -19.59
CA GLU A 95 -6.74 17.43 -19.52
C GLU A 95 -6.41 18.87 -19.13
N ILE A 96 -5.58 19.07 -18.11
CA ILE A 96 -5.11 20.41 -17.70
C ILE A 96 -4.40 21.12 -18.85
N LYS A 97 -3.52 20.42 -19.59
CA LYS A 97 -2.84 20.99 -20.76
C LYS A 97 -3.82 21.41 -21.85
N MET A 98 -4.84 20.59 -22.11
CA MET A 98 -5.88 20.89 -23.08
C MET A 98 -6.68 22.14 -22.66
N MET A 99 -7.08 22.21 -21.39
CA MET A 99 -7.79 23.36 -20.83
C MET A 99 -6.97 24.65 -20.92
N ILE A 100 -5.69 24.60 -20.56
CA ILE A 100 -4.78 25.76 -20.71
C ILE A 100 -4.68 26.20 -22.17
N LYS A 101 -4.59 25.25 -23.11
CA LYS A 101 -4.51 25.57 -24.54
C LYS A 101 -5.79 26.24 -25.04
N LEU A 102 -6.95 25.73 -24.65
CA LEU A 102 -8.25 26.32 -24.99
C LEU A 102 -8.39 27.74 -24.43
N GLN A 103 -7.98 27.93 -23.17
CA GLN A 103 -8.00 29.24 -22.52
C GLN A 103 -7.09 30.24 -23.25
N LYS A 104 -5.85 29.85 -23.61
CA LYS A 104 -4.94 30.70 -24.38
C LYS A 104 -5.49 31.10 -25.75
N VAL A 105 -6.17 30.18 -26.44
CA VAL A 105 -6.81 30.49 -27.73
C VAL A 105 -7.94 31.49 -27.54
N LYS A 106 -8.73 31.35 -26.46
CA LYS A 106 -9.79 32.30 -26.13
C LYS A 106 -9.24 33.68 -25.81
N GLU A 107 -8.23 33.75 -24.95
CA GLU A 107 -7.54 35.00 -24.58
C GLU A 107 -6.92 35.69 -25.79
N SER A 108 -6.30 34.94 -26.71
CA SER A 108 -5.76 35.51 -27.96
C SER A 108 -6.84 36.15 -28.83
N LYS A 109 -8.00 35.49 -28.98
CA LYS A 109 -9.12 36.04 -29.75
C LYS A 109 -9.68 37.30 -29.10
N GLU A 110 -9.85 37.28 -27.78
CA GLU A 110 -10.31 38.46 -27.03
C GLU A 110 -9.34 39.64 -27.17
N LEU A 111 -8.02 39.39 -27.17
CA LEU A 111 -7.00 40.42 -27.42
C LEU A 111 -7.09 40.98 -28.85
N ASP A 112 -7.28 40.12 -29.85
CA ASP A 112 -7.44 40.54 -31.26
C ASP A 112 -8.71 41.42 -31.42
N ASP A 113 -9.82 41.01 -30.81
CA ASP A 113 -11.09 41.77 -30.82
C ASP A 113 -10.91 43.15 -30.14
N ILE A 114 -10.24 43.20 -28.99
CA ILE A 114 -9.95 44.46 -28.29
C ILE A 114 -9.04 45.36 -29.15
N ALA A 115 -8.05 44.79 -29.83
CA ALA A 115 -7.16 45.55 -30.72
C ALA A 115 -7.94 46.18 -31.89
N LEU A 116 -8.86 45.44 -32.51
CA LEU A 116 -9.73 45.96 -33.57
C LEU A 116 -10.62 47.09 -33.06
N ILE A 117 -11.31 46.89 -31.93
CA ILE A 117 -12.15 47.93 -31.31
C ILE A 117 -11.34 49.19 -31.01
N THR A 118 -10.12 49.03 -30.48
CA THR A 118 -9.23 50.15 -30.14
C THR A 118 -8.78 50.90 -31.40
N TYR A 119 -8.43 50.17 -32.46
CA TYR A 119 -8.03 50.74 -33.74
C TYR A 119 -9.18 51.49 -34.42
N ASP A 120 -10.36 50.88 -34.50
CA ASP A 120 -11.56 51.48 -35.10
C ASP A 120 -11.98 52.75 -34.36
N ASN A 121 -11.94 52.73 -33.02
CA ASN A 121 -12.22 53.92 -32.20
C ASN A 121 -11.22 55.04 -32.48
N LYS A 122 -9.93 54.73 -32.63
CA LYS A 122 -8.91 55.73 -32.97
C LYS A 122 -9.13 56.33 -34.35
N ARG A 123 -9.47 55.52 -35.35
CA ARG A 123 -9.77 55.97 -36.71
C ARG A 123 -11.01 56.88 -36.75
N ASN A 124 -12.07 56.51 -36.04
CA ASN A 124 -13.29 57.32 -35.97
C ASN A 124 -13.07 58.69 -35.30
N ILE A 125 -12.09 58.80 -34.39
CA ILE A 125 -11.70 60.08 -33.76
C ILE A 125 -10.88 60.95 -34.75
N GLU A 126 -10.02 60.32 -35.56
CA GLU A 126 -9.22 61.00 -36.60
C GLU A 126 -10.07 61.46 -37.80
N GLU A 127 -11.13 60.74 -38.18
CA GLU A 127 -12.07 61.14 -39.25
C GLU A 127 -13.09 62.20 -38.80
N ALA A 128 -13.26 62.43 -37.49
CA ALA A 128 -14.17 63.41 -36.90
C ALA A 128 -13.48 64.75 -36.52
N SER A 129 -12.16 64.87 -36.70
CA SER A 129 -11.36 66.09 -36.48
C SER A 129 -10.98 66.76 -37.80
#